data_AF-A0A1H7C338-F1
#
_entry.id   AF-A0A1H7C338-F1
#
_cell.length_a   1.000
_cell.length_b   1.000
_cell.length_c   1.000
_cell.angle_alpha   90.00
_cell.angle_beta   90.00
_cell.angle_gamma   90.00
#
_symmetry.space_group_name_H-M   'P 1'
#
loop_
_entity.id
_entity.type
_entity.pdbx_description
1 polymer ?
#
loop_
_entity_poly.entity_id
_entity_poly.type
_entity_poly.pdbx_seq_one_letter_code
_entity_poly.pdbx_strand_id
1 'polypeptide(L)'
;MAYVKWTIILTFWLLVGGFLHYTLPQYDVVRIVNTNVERIDLNDWTRIFWSEPEDQSTSLSNRDVQFIYAKRPDDGNVVYRNEDTGWGWPPYFKFDTSNLFTDANDAVSTGEAPKWVSVMHYGWRNEFLSIYPNAVSIKRVEGPDHRVINWFNIIFLTLFAALVWAIWVRWRRFRARRIDPMIEDVEDGFYAAGDAISERRGRFRRWLDSWKSK
;
A
#
# COMPACT_ATOMS: atom_id res chain seq x y z
N MET A 1 -0.41 10.62 -25.42
CA MET A 1 0.73 9.72 -25.10
C MET A 1 1.39 10.10 -23.78
N ALA A 2 1.98 11.30 -23.63
CA ALA A 2 2.66 11.72 -22.39
C ALA A 2 1.76 11.71 -21.15
N TYR A 3 0.54 12.25 -21.25
CA TYR A 3 -0.42 12.24 -20.13
C TYR A 3 -0.80 10.83 -19.69
N VAL A 4 -1.12 9.93 -20.63
CA VAL A 4 -1.46 8.52 -20.32
C VAL A 4 -0.32 7.82 -19.58
N LYS A 5 0.93 8.01 -20.03
CA LYS A 5 2.12 7.47 -19.35
C LYS A 5 2.23 7.97 -17.91
N TRP A 6 2.09 9.27 -17.69
CA TRP A 6 2.20 9.85 -16.36
C TRP A 6 1.03 9.45 -15.46
N THR A 7 -0.19 9.38 -15.99
CA THR A 7 -1.35 8.87 -15.26
C THR A 7 -1.10 7.45 -14.76
N ILE A 8 -0.61 6.53 -15.61
CA ILE A 8 -0.32 5.16 -15.20
C ILE A 8 0.75 5.12 -14.10
N ILE A 9 1.83 5.89 -14.26
CA ILE A 9 2.93 5.93 -13.28
C ILE A 9 2.44 6.48 -11.94
N LEU A 10 1.69 7.57 -11.95
CA LEU A 10 1.16 8.20 -10.74
C LEU A 10 0.16 7.29 -10.03
N THR A 11 -0.77 6.68 -10.78
CA THR A 11 -1.74 5.73 -10.22
C THR A 11 -1.02 4.53 -9.59
N PHE A 12 -0.01 3.97 -10.25
CA PHE A 12 0.78 2.88 -9.69
C PHE A 12 1.43 3.27 -8.36
N TRP A 13 2.13 4.41 -8.31
CA TRP A 13 2.80 4.85 -7.08
C TRP A 13 1.82 5.25 -5.98
N LEU A 14 0.64 5.76 -6.34
CA LEU A 14 -0.44 6.04 -5.40
C LEU A 14 -0.96 4.75 -4.76
N LEU A 15 -1.16 3.68 -5.56
CA LEU A 15 -1.57 2.37 -5.04
C LEU A 15 -0.49 1.77 -4.13
N VAL A 16 0.78 1.84 -4.51
CA VAL A 16 1.90 1.39 -3.68
C VAL A 16 1.96 2.18 -2.37
N GLY A 17 1.88 3.51 -2.45
CA GLY A 17 1.88 4.38 -1.28
C GLY A 17 0.69 4.14 -0.35
N GLY A 18 -0.51 3.96 -0.91
CA GLY A 18 -1.71 3.62 -0.16
C GLY A 18 -1.60 2.26 0.52
N PHE A 19 -1.10 1.24 -0.19
CA PHE A 19 -0.84 -0.09 0.38
C PHE A 19 0.19 -0.03 1.52
N LEU A 20 1.30 0.67 1.34
CA LEU A 20 2.30 0.87 2.40
C LEU A 20 1.68 1.61 3.59
N HIS A 21 0.91 2.67 3.35
CA HIS A 21 0.26 3.42 4.43
C HIS A 21 -0.77 2.59 5.21
N TYR A 22 -1.53 1.74 4.53
CA TYR A 22 -2.47 0.82 5.15
C TYR A 22 -1.77 -0.26 5.98
N THR A 23 -0.60 -0.73 5.55
CA THR A 23 0.03 -1.93 6.10
C THR A 23 1.08 -1.62 7.17
N LEU A 24 1.82 -0.53 7.02
CA LEU A 24 2.89 -0.14 7.93
C LEU A 24 2.35 0.31 9.29
N PRO A 25 3.10 0.09 10.37
CA PRO A 25 2.63 0.40 11.71
C PRO A 25 2.41 1.90 11.84
N GLN A 26 1.37 2.26 12.56
CA GLN A 26 1.01 3.62 12.94
C GLN A 26 0.82 3.67 14.44
N TYR A 27 1.03 4.84 15.04
CA TYR A 27 0.91 5.01 16.49
C TYR A 27 -0.06 6.14 16.77
N ASP A 28 -1.06 5.84 17.59
CA ASP A 28 -2.02 6.80 18.10
C ASP A 28 -1.84 6.91 19.61
N VAL A 29 -1.69 8.14 20.12
CA VAL A 29 -1.80 8.41 21.56
C VAL A 29 -3.26 8.69 21.88
N VAL A 30 -3.85 7.85 22.71
CA VAL A 30 -5.28 7.86 23.01
C VAL A 30 -5.54 7.51 24.47
N ARG A 31 -6.74 7.85 24.94
CA ARG A 31 -7.33 7.33 26.17
C ARG A 31 -8.38 6.30 25.82
N ILE A 32 -8.24 5.09 26.33
CA ILE A 32 -9.25 4.03 26.15
C ILE A 32 -10.46 4.35 27.03
N VAL A 33 -11.65 4.34 26.43
CA VAL A 33 -12.91 4.68 27.09
C VAL A 33 -13.82 3.49 27.31
N ASN A 34 -13.73 2.47 26.44
CA ASN A 34 -14.50 1.25 26.54
C ASN A 34 -13.85 0.13 25.73
N THR A 35 -14.21 -1.11 26.03
CA THR A 35 -13.94 -2.27 25.19
C THR A 35 -15.21 -3.08 25.03
N ASN A 36 -15.49 -3.60 23.84
CA ASN A 36 -16.69 -4.40 23.58
C ASN A 36 -16.34 -5.62 22.73
N VAL A 37 -17.24 -6.61 22.73
CA VAL A 37 -17.21 -7.71 21.78
C VAL A 37 -18.49 -7.64 20.97
N GLU A 38 -18.35 -7.53 19.65
CA GLU A 38 -19.48 -7.41 18.74
C GLU A 38 -19.44 -8.48 17.67
N ARG A 39 -20.62 -8.98 17.34
CA ARG A 39 -20.81 -9.98 16.30
C ARG A 39 -20.89 -9.30 14.94
N ILE A 40 -19.89 -9.51 14.08
CA ILE A 40 -19.74 -8.88 12.77
C ILE A 40 -20.08 -9.87 11.66
N ASP A 41 -20.97 -9.45 10.76
CA ASP A 41 -21.26 -10.14 9.51
C ASP A 41 -20.32 -9.66 8.39
N LEU A 42 -19.59 -10.59 7.78
CA LEU A 42 -18.55 -10.43 6.77
C LEU A 42 -18.98 -11.01 5.41
N ASN A 43 -20.28 -10.92 5.10
CA ASN A 43 -20.86 -11.36 3.83
C ASN A 43 -20.73 -10.35 2.68
N ASP A 44 -20.10 -9.20 2.91
CA ASP A 44 -19.97 -8.15 1.90
C ASP A 44 -18.53 -7.99 1.38
N TRP A 45 -18.34 -7.02 0.49
CA TRP A 45 -17.04 -6.73 -0.12
C TRP A 45 -16.02 -6.15 0.88
N THR A 46 -16.46 -5.64 2.03
CA THR A 46 -15.56 -5.07 3.04
C THR A 46 -14.77 -6.13 3.79
N ARG A 47 -15.12 -7.43 3.63
CA ARG A 47 -14.37 -8.59 4.14
C ARG A 47 -12.86 -8.49 3.93
N ILE A 48 -12.41 -7.88 2.83
CA ILE A 48 -10.99 -7.65 2.52
C ILE A 48 -10.22 -6.85 3.57
N PHE A 49 -10.91 -6.10 4.44
CA PHE A 49 -10.31 -5.29 5.50
C PHE A 49 -10.21 -6.01 6.84
N TRP A 50 -10.72 -7.23 6.95
CA TRP A 50 -10.78 -8.01 8.19
C TRP A 50 -9.78 -9.16 8.15
N SER A 51 -9.32 -9.63 9.33
CA SER A 51 -8.37 -10.75 9.38
C SER A 51 -9.04 -12.05 8.91
N GLU A 52 -8.31 -12.98 8.29
CA GLU A 52 -8.84 -14.33 8.01
C GLU A 52 -8.38 -15.30 9.11
N PRO A 53 -9.28 -16.10 9.72
CA PRO A 53 -8.88 -17.14 10.69
C PRO A 53 -8.04 -18.21 9.98
N GLU A 54 -7.02 -18.74 10.66
CA GLU A 54 -6.17 -19.81 10.11
C GLU A 54 -6.86 -21.19 10.09
N ASP A 55 -7.84 -21.42 10.96
CA ASP A 55 -8.58 -22.68 11.03
C ASP A 55 -9.66 -22.80 9.94
N GLN A 56 -9.98 -24.05 9.58
CA GLN A 56 -10.83 -24.55 8.46
C GLN A 56 -12.26 -23.99 8.33
N SER A 57 -12.59 -22.87 8.95
CA SER A 57 -13.84 -22.15 8.79
C SER A 57 -13.66 -20.90 7.93
N THR A 58 -13.13 -21.06 6.71
CA THR A 58 -13.16 -20.00 5.68
C THR A 58 -14.60 -19.56 5.34
N SER A 59 -15.59 -20.34 5.77
CA SER A 59 -17.03 -20.16 5.56
C SER A 59 -17.80 -19.46 6.69
N LEU A 60 -17.17 -19.00 7.78
CA LEU A 60 -17.90 -18.21 8.76
C LEU A 60 -18.19 -16.82 8.17
N SER A 61 -19.44 -16.64 7.78
CA SER A 61 -20.04 -15.36 7.41
C SER A 61 -20.08 -14.39 8.59
N ASN A 62 -20.06 -14.89 9.81
CA ASN A 62 -20.24 -14.08 10.99
C ASN A 62 -19.31 -14.53 12.13
N ARG A 63 -18.67 -13.59 12.83
CA ARG A 63 -17.81 -13.87 13.99
C ARG A 63 -17.82 -12.75 15.02
N ASP A 64 -17.42 -13.10 16.24
CA ASP A 64 -17.25 -12.14 17.32
C ASP A 64 -15.88 -11.44 17.20
N VAL A 65 -15.90 -10.11 17.18
CA VAL A 65 -14.73 -9.24 17.08
C VAL A 65 -14.65 -8.37 18.32
N GLN A 66 -13.44 -8.29 18.87
CA GLN A 66 -13.13 -7.43 20.00
C GLN A 66 -12.84 -6.01 19.50
N PHE A 67 -13.49 -5.01 20.08
CA PHE A 67 -13.31 -3.60 19.76
C PHE A 67 -12.78 -2.83 20.97
N ILE A 68 -11.90 -1.88 20.68
CA ILE A 68 -11.29 -0.96 21.65
C ILE A 68 -11.70 0.45 21.25
N TYR A 69 -12.51 1.08 22.09
CA TYR A 69 -13.02 2.43 21.90
C TYR A 69 -12.09 3.41 22.61
N ALA A 70 -11.63 4.43 21.89
CA ALA A 70 -10.70 5.40 22.43
C ALA A 70 -11.01 6.83 21.99
N LYS A 71 -10.49 7.76 22.78
CA LYS A 71 -10.51 9.19 22.52
C LYS A 71 -9.09 9.71 22.30
N ARG A 72 -8.91 10.49 21.24
CA ARG A 72 -7.68 11.24 20.97
C ARG A 72 -7.59 12.48 21.89
N PRO A 73 -6.41 13.10 22.02
CA PRO A 73 -6.21 14.33 22.79
C PRO A 73 -7.11 15.50 22.40
N ASP A 74 -7.51 15.55 21.13
CA ASP A 74 -8.43 16.54 20.55
C ASP A 74 -9.90 16.15 20.67
N ASP A 75 -10.23 15.21 21.57
CA ASP A 75 -11.55 14.63 21.78
C ASP A 75 -12.14 13.84 20.60
N GLY A 76 -11.36 13.64 19.53
CA GLY A 76 -11.73 12.82 18.38
C GLY A 76 -11.91 11.35 18.76
N ASN A 77 -12.94 10.72 18.19
CA ASN A 77 -13.19 9.29 18.43
C ASN A 77 -12.33 8.43 17.51
N VAL A 78 -11.83 7.32 18.04
CA VAL A 78 -11.21 6.26 17.24
C VAL A 78 -11.58 4.91 17.85
N VAL A 79 -11.83 3.95 16.97
CA VAL A 79 -12.20 2.58 17.35
C VAL A 79 -11.27 1.64 16.63
N TYR A 80 -10.65 0.74 17.38
CA TYR A 80 -9.78 -0.30 16.84
C TYR A 80 -10.49 -1.65 16.91
N ARG A 81 -10.34 -2.46 15.88
CA ARG A 81 -10.56 -3.90 16.01
C ARG A 81 -9.33 -4.52 16.66
N ASN A 82 -9.53 -5.59 17.41
CA ASN A 82 -8.48 -6.36 18.04
C ASN A 82 -8.58 -7.80 17.53
N GLU A 83 -7.88 -8.09 16.45
CA GLU A 83 -7.86 -9.39 15.83
C GLU A 83 -6.43 -9.90 15.68
N ASP A 84 -6.25 -11.22 15.77
CA ASP A 84 -4.98 -11.83 15.47
C ASP A 84 -4.65 -11.61 14.00
N THR A 85 -3.38 -11.32 13.75
CA THR A 85 -2.87 -11.26 12.37
C THR A 85 -2.26 -12.59 11.96
N GLY A 86 -1.89 -13.42 12.94
CA GLY A 86 -1.33 -14.74 12.70
C GLY A 86 -0.09 -14.69 11.83
N TRP A 87 0.02 -15.67 10.95
CA TRP A 87 1.01 -15.74 9.87
C TRP A 87 0.60 -14.95 8.61
N GLY A 88 -0.56 -14.28 8.66
CA GLY A 88 -1.13 -13.51 7.56
C GLY A 88 -0.43 -12.19 7.28
N TRP A 89 -1.06 -11.38 6.44
CA TRP A 89 -0.56 -10.04 6.08
C TRP A 89 -1.36 -8.93 6.80
N PRO A 90 -0.70 -7.87 7.30
CA PRO A 90 0.76 -7.66 7.35
C PRO A 90 1.42 -8.57 8.39
N PRO A 91 2.69 -8.97 8.22
CA PRO A 91 3.32 -10.02 9.03
C PRO A 91 3.76 -9.50 10.42
N TYR A 92 2.79 -9.09 11.24
CA TYR A 92 3.01 -8.65 12.61
C TYR A 92 3.15 -9.82 13.59
N PHE A 93 2.78 -11.04 13.20
CA PHE A 93 2.85 -12.24 14.04
C PHE A 93 2.16 -12.04 15.39
N LYS A 94 0.98 -11.41 15.35
CA LYS A 94 0.16 -11.13 16.52
C LYS A 94 -0.77 -12.32 16.80
N PHE A 95 -0.62 -12.89 17.99
CA PHE A 95 -1.35 -14.08 18.49
C PHE A 95 -1.92 -13.88 19.91
N ASP A 96 -1.86 -12.64 20.43
CA ASP A 96 -2.11 -12.30 21.82
C ASP A 96 -3.36 -11.42 21.98
N THR A 97 -4.35 -11.57 21.10
CA THR A 97 -5.60 -10.78 21.11
C THR A 97 -6.28 -10.72 22.48
N SER A 98 -6.39 -11.83 23.22
CA SER A 98 -6.97 -11.86 24.57
C SER A 98 -6.16 -11.08 25.61
N ASN A 99 -4.82 -11.11 25.52
CA ASN A 99 -3.96 -10.36 26.43
C ASN A 99 -4.06 -8.87 26.12
N LEU A 100 -4.01 -8.49 24.84
CA LEU A 100 -4.16 -7.10 24.42
C LEU A 100 -5.52 -6.52 24.83
N PHE A 101 -6.58 -7.32 24.78
CA PHE A 101 -7.90 -6.94 25.26
C PHE A 101 -7.93 -6.72 26.77
N THR A 102 -7.22 -7.56 27.53
CA THR A 102 -7.06 -7.41 28.99
C THR A 102 -6.32 -6.12 29.32
N ASP A 103 -5.21 -5.84 28.62
CA ASP A 103 -4.45 -4.59 28.79
C ASP A 103 -5.30 -3.36 28.43
N ALA A 104 -6.13 -3.46 27.40
CA ALA A 104 -7.07 -2.40 27.02
C ALA A 104 -8.11 -2.13 28.11
N ASN A 105 -8.69 -3.19 28.69
CA ASN A 105 -9.65 -3.11 29.80
C ASN A 105 -9.04 -2.44 31.03
N ASP A 106 -7.82 -2.84 31.41
CA ASP A 106 -7.11 -2.26 32.55
C ASP A 106 -6.74 -0.77 32.35
N ALA A 107 -6.55 -0.35 31.10
CA ALA A 107 -6.28 1.03 30.72
C ALA A 107 -7.53 1.91 30.57
N VAL A 108 -8.75 1.37 30.69
CA VAL A 108 -9.99 2.17 30.66
C VAL A 108 -9.94 3.25 31.74
N SER A 109 -10.30 4.47 31.35
CA SER A 109 -10.27 5.64 32.24
C SER A 109 -11.23 6.73 31.79
N THR A 110 -11.55 7.67 32.67
CA THR A 110 -12.44 8.82 32.41
C THR A 110 -11.64 10.05 31.96
N GLY A 111 -12.34 11.09 31.47
CA GLY A 111 -11.69 12.36 31.15
C GLY A 111 -11.12 13.08 32.37
N GLU A 112 -11.68 12.83 33.55
CA GLU A 112 -11.24 13.42 34.84
C GLU A 112 -9.98 12.77 35.39
N ALA A 113 -9.77 11.48 35.13
CA ALA A 113 -8.60 10.71 35.56
C ALA A 113 -8.01 9.93 34.38
N PRO A 114 -7.46 10.61 33.36
CA PRO A 114 -7.10 9.98 32.09
C PRO A 114 -5.84 9.11 32.22
N LYS A 115 -5.92 7.88 31.69
CA LYS A 115 -4.77 7.01 31.43
C LYS A 115 -4.47 7.06 29.93
N TRP A 116 -3.33 7.66 29.57
CA TRP A 116 -2.89 7.74 28.18
C TRP A 116 -2.11 6.50 27.78
N VAL A 117 -2.40 6.00 26.58
CA VAL A 117 -1.69 4.89 25.96
C VAL A 117 -1.32 5.23 24.53
N SER A 118 -0.20 4.70 24.07
CA SER A 118 0.17 4.61 22.67
C SER A 118 -0.32 3.28 22.13
N VAL A 119 -1.26 3.32 21.18
CA VAL A 119 -1.75 2.16 20.44
C VAL A 119 -0.97 2.06 19.14
N MET A 120 -0.23 0.98 18.95
CA MET A 120 0.29 0.60 17.64
C MET A 120 -0.83 -0.08 16.86
N HIS A 121 -1.09 0.36 15.64
CA HIS A 121 -2.12 -0.21 14.79
C HIS A 121 -1.70 -0.21 13.32
N TYR A 122 -2.46 -0.91 12.48
CA TYR A 122 -2.41 -0.76 11.03
C TYR A 122 -3.83 -0.71 10.46
N GLY A 123 -3.94 -0.29 9.21
CA GLY A 123 -5.21 -0.12 8.53
C GLY A 123 -5.77 1.29 8.65
N TRP A 124 -6.92 1.51 8.03
CA TRP A 124 -7.58 2.82 8.02
C TRP A 124 -8.86 2.79 8.85
N ARG A 125 -9.25 3.96 9.35
CA ARG A 125 -10.61 4.18 9.84
C ARG A 125 -11.46 4.72 8.70
N ASN A 126 -12.60 4.08 8.44
CA ASN A 126 -13.65 4.63 7.58
C ASN A 126 -15.03 4.30 8.18
N GLU A 127 -15.75 5.34 8.61
CA GLU A 127 -17.06 5.23 9.24
C GLU A 127 -18.15 4.73 8.29
N PHE A 128 -18.19 5.24 7.05
CA PHE A 128 -19.19 4.86 6.05
C PHE A 128 -19.09 3.39 5.64
N LEU A 129 -17.87 2.86 5.64
CA LEU A 129 -17.59 1.48 5.25
C LEU A 129 -17.40 0.55 6.44
N SER A 130 -17.60 1.03 7.68
CA SER A 130 -17.36 0.26 8.89
C SER A 130 -15.96 -0.40 8.93
N ILE A 131 -14.94 0.28 8.42
CA ILE A 131 -13.55 -0.18 8.43
C ILE A 131 -12.88 0.35 9.69
N TYR A 132 -12.26 -0.55 10.45
CA TYR A 132 -11.56 -0.24 11.68
C TYR A 132 -10.08 -0.64 11.58
N PRO A 133 -9.15 0.23 11.98
CA PRO A 133 -7.74 -0.15 12.11
C PRO A 133 -7.59 -1.28 13.14
N ASN A 134 -6.66 -2.21 12.89
CA ASN A 134 -6.37 -3.31 13.80
C ASN A 134 -5.31 -2.91 14.82
N ALA A 135 -5.63 -2.98 16.11
CA ALA A 135 -4.68 -2.77 17.18
C ALA A 135 -3.68 -3.93 17.25
N VAL A 136 -2.40 -3.60 17.35
CA VAL A 136 -1.30 -4.56 17.46
C VAL A 136 -0.71 -4.58 18.86
N SER A 137 -0.53 -3.43 19.49
CA SER A 137 0.00 -3.35 20.86
C SER A 137 -0.45 -2.08 21.57
N ILE A 138 -0.55 -2.13 22.90
CA ILE A 138 -0.88 -0.99 23.76
C ILE A 138 0.27 -0.77 24.72
N LYS A 139 0.72 0.47 24.85
CA LYS A 139 1.77 0.86 25.81
C LYS A 139 1.33 2.09 26.59
N ARG A 140 1.41 2.06 27.92
CA ARG A 140 1.16 3.26 28.75
C ARG A 140 2.18 4.36 28.45
N VAL A 141 1.71 5.60 28.40
CA VAL A 141 2.54 6.79 28.15
C VAL A 141 2.23 7.87 29.17
N GLU A 142 3.14 8.84 29.29
CA GLU A 142 3.09 9.87 30.33
C GLU A 142 1.92 10.85 30.15
N GLY A 143 1.44 11.06 28.93
CA GLY A 143 0.40 12.04 28.66
C GLY A 143 -0.03 12.14 27.19
N PRO A 144 -0.95 13.07 26.87
CA PRO A 144 -1.52 13.25 25.54
C PRO A 144 -0.52 13.74 24.50
N ASP A 145 0.53 14.46 24.94
CA ASP A 145 1.56 15.03 24.07
C ASP A 145 2.69 14.05 23.72
N HIS A 146 2.57 12.79 24.15
CA HIS A 146 3.58 11.78 23.86
C HIS A 146 3.75 11.61 22.34
N ARG A 147 5.01 11.54 21.89
CA ARG A 147 5.33 11.37 20.46
C ARG A 147 6.11 10.10 20.25
N VAL A 148 5.63 9.26 19.33
CA VAL A 148 6.32 8.04 18.92
C VAL A 148 7.05 8.29 17.61
N ILE A 149 8.38 8.17 17.63
CA ILE A 149 9.18 8.16 16.40
C ILE A 149 9.14 6.74 15.83
N ASN A 150 8.47 6.58 14.69
CA ASN A 150 8.35 5.29 14.03
C ASN A 150 9.62 4.94 13.23
N TRP A 151 10.67 4.55 13.96
CA TRP A 151 11.95 4.15 13.37
C TRP A 151 11.82 2.99 12.38
N PHE A 152 10.91 2.05 12.63
CA PHE A 152 10.65 0.95 11.69
C PHE A 152 10.23 1.47 10.31
N ASN A 153 9.21 2.34 10.25
CA ASN A 153 8.77 2.93 8.98
C ASN A 153 9.88 3.75 8.32
N ILE A 154 10.63 4.54 9.10
CA ILE A 154 11.72 5.37 8.55
C ILE A 154 12.76 4.47 7.87
N ILE A 155 13.25 3.43 8.57
CA ILE A 155 14.25 2.50 8.05
C ILE A 155 13.69 1.73 6.85
N PHE A 156 12.49 1.15 6.99
CA PHE A 156 11.85 0.37 5.95
C PHE A 156 11.64 1.18 4.66
N LEU A 157 11.06 2.38 4.77
CA LEU A 157 10.79 3.25 3.61
C LEU A 157 12.09 3.74 2.97
N THR A 158 13.13 4.02 3.76
CA THR A 158 14.45 4.40 3.25
C THR A 158 15.08 3.26 2.44
N LEU A 159 15.06 2.04 2.99
CA LEU A 159 15.57 0.85 2.28
C LEU A 159 14.73 0.51 1.05
N PHE A 160 13.41 0.65 1.13
CA PHE A 160 12.51 0.45 0.00
C PHE A 160 12.80 1.44 -1.14
N ALA A 161 12.95 2.73 -0.81
CA ALA A 161 13.32 3.74 -1.80
C ALA A 161 14.71 3.46 -2.42
N ALA A 162 15.69 3.05 -1.60
CA ALA A 162 17.01 2.66 -2.08
C ALA A 162 16.96 1.43 -3.02
N LEU A 163 16.11 0.44 -2.72
CA LEU A 163 15.90 -0.72 -3.56
C LEU A 163 15.25 -0.36 -4.89
N VAL A 164 14.16 0.42 -4.87
CA VAL A 164 13.50 0.94 -6.07
C VAL A 164 14.49 1.69 -6.96
N TRP A 165 15.30 2.57 -6.35
CA TRP A 165 16.35 3.30 -7.05
C TRP A 165 17.41 2.35 -7.65
N ALA A 166 17.87 1.36 -6.89
CA ALA A 166 18.86 0.39 -7.34
C ALA A 166 18.38 -0.46 -8.52
N ILE A 167 17.09 -0.83 -8.52
CA ILE A 167 16.43 -1.52 -9.64
C ILE A 167 16.32 -0.57 -10.84
N TRP A 168 15.86 0.66 -10.63
CA TRP A 168 15.70 1.65 -11.70
C TRP A 168 17.02 1.97 -12.40
N VAL A 169 18.11 2.19 -11.65
CA VAL A 169 19.44 2.45 -12.23
C VAL A 169 19.94 1.24 -13.03
N ARG A 170 19.75 0.01 -12.51
CA ARG A 170 20.14 -1.22 -13.24
C ARG A 170 19.32 -1.41 -14.50
N TRP A 171 18.02 -1.18 -14.44
CA TRP A 171 17.13 -1.24 -15.60
C TRP A 171 17.54 -0.22 -16.66
N ARG A 172 17.79 1.04 -16.27
CA ARG A 172 18.27 2.08 -17.20
C ARG A 172 19.60 1.71 -17.85
N ARG A 173 20.55 1.19 -17.06
CA ARG A 173 21.85 0.72 -17.58
C ARG A 173 21.71 -0.48 -18.51
N PHE A 174 20.82 -1.41 -18.20
CA PHE A 174 20.52 -2.58 -19.03
C PHE A 174 19.89 -2.15 -20.36
N ARG A 175 18.86 -1.29 -20.31
CA ARG A 175 18.18 -0.76 -21.48
C ARG A 175 19.16 -0.07 -22.43
N ALA A 176 20.00 0.83 -21.91
CA ALA A 176 21.01 1.54 -22.71
C ALA A 176 22.05 0.61 -23.37
N ARG A 177 22.37 -0.53 -22.75
CA ARG A 177 23.39 -1.46 -23.28
C ARG A 177 22.86 -2.55 -24.18
N ARG A 178 21.59 -2.92 -24.05
CA ARG A 178 21.03 -4.13 -24.69
C ARG A 178 19.80 -3.87 -25.52
N ILE A 179 18.99 -2.89 -25.16
CA ILE A 179 17.71 -2.63 -25.83
C ILE A 179 17.86 -1.47 -26.81
N ASP A 180 18.42 -0.35 -26.36
CA ASP A 180 18.52 0.85 -27.20
C ASP A 180 19.31 0.58 -28.51
N PRO A 181 20.45 -0.16 -28.50
CA PRO A 181 21.14 -0.51 -29.75
C PRO A 181 20.31 -1.38 -30.70
N MET A 182 19.52 -2.32 -30.15
CA MET A 182 18.66 -3.17 -30.99
C MET A 182 17.49 -2.40 -31.60
N ILE A 183 17.01 -1.37 -30.90
CA ILE A 183 15.96 -0.49 -31.42
C ILE A 183 16.54 0.38 -32.54
N GLU A 184 17.73 0.95 -32.33
CA GLU A 184 18.47 1.72 -33.34
C GLU A 184 18.77 0.86 -34.58
N ASP A 185 19.29 -0.36 -34.43
CA ASP A 185 19.55 -1.29 -35.54
C ASP A 185 18.29 -1.62 -36.35
N VAL A 186 17.15 -1.79 -35.68
CA VAL A 186 15.86 -2.05 -36.34
C VAL A 186 15.35 -0.80 -37.06
N GLU A 187 15.47 0.38 -36.44
CA GLU A 187 15.08 1.65 -37.05
C GLU A 187 15.91 1.95 -38.31
N ASP A 188 17.23 1.80 -38.21
CA ASP A 188 18.17 1.94 -39.33
C ASP A 188 17.86 0.92 -40.45
N GLY A 189 17.51 -0.32 -40.09
CA GLY A 189 17.07 -1.32 -41.06
C GLY A 189 15.78 -0.93 -41.80
N PHE A 190 14.81 -0.33 -41.10
CA PHE A 190 13.59 0.19 -41.71
C PHE A 190 13.85 1.41 -42.60
N TYR A 191 14.71 2.34 -42.19
CA TYR A 191 15.11 3.49 -43.03
C TYR A 191 15.86 3.02 -44.29
N ALA A 192 16.83 2.12 -44.15
CA ALA A 192 17.57 1.56 -45.28
C ALA A 192 16.66 0.82 -46.27
N ALA A 193 15.68 0.06 -45.78
CA ALA A 193 14.67 -0.58 -46.62
C ALA A 193 13.77 0.44 -47.33
N GLY A 194 13.36 1.51 -46.63
CA GLY A 194 12.60 2.63 -47.20
C GLY A 194 13.35 3.34 -48.32
N ASP A 195 14.64 3.63 -48.12
CA ASP A 195 15.50 4.27 -49.10
C ASP A 195 15.77 3.38 -50.32
N ALA A 196 16.00 2.08 -50.12
CA ALA A 196 16.14 1.14 -51.23
C ALA A 196 14.89 1.07 -52.11
N ILE A 197 13.69 1.11 -51.49
CA ILE A 197 12.42 1.14 -52.21
C ILE A 197 12.23 2.47 -52.95
N SER A 198 12.55 3.59 -52.32
CA SER A 198 12.44 4.92 -52.92
C SER A 198 13.39 5.09 -54.11
N GLU A 199 14.63 4.61 -54.00
CA GLU A 199 15.64 4.69 -55.06
C GLU A 199 15.30 3.78 -56.25
N ARG A 200 14.77 2.57 -55.99
CA ARG A 200 14.28 1.65 -57.03
C ARG A 200 13.09 2.25 -57.78
N ARG A 201 12.17 2.92 -57.08
CA ARG A 201 11.06 3.66 -57.68
C ARG A 201 11.55 4.85 -58.52
N GLY A 202 12.57 5.57 -58.05
CA GLY A 202 13.20 6.67 -58.78
C GLY A 202 13.94 6.23 -60.05
N ARG A 203 14.61 5.06 -60.04
CA ARG A 203 15.22 4.46 -61.25
C ARG A 203 14.16 4.03 -62.26
N PHE A 204 13.08 3.40 -61.81
CA PHE A 204 11.98 2.99 -62.68
C PHE A 204 11.26 4.18 -63.32
N ARG A 205 11.05 5.27 -62.57
CA ARG A 205 10.46 6.50 -63.09
C ARG A 205 11.35 7.17 -64.15
N ARG A 206 12.66 7.26 -63.91
CA ARG A 206 13.63 7.76 -64.90
C ARG A 206 13.67 6.91 -66.18
N TRP A 207 13.55 5.60 -66.06
CA TRP A 207 13.44 4.70 -67.21
C TRP A 207 12.15 4.95 -68.00
N LEU A 208 10.99 5.07 -67.34
CA LEU A 208 9.73 5.41 -68.00
C LEU A 208 9.78 6.79 -68.69
N ASP A 209 10.42 7.78 -68.08
CA ASP A 209 10.56 9.12 -68.67
C ASP A 209 11.48 9.10 -69.91
N SER A 210 12.50 8.23 -69.94
CA SER A 210 13.35 8.04 -71.13
C SER A 210 12.62 7.46 -72.35
N TRP A 211 11.46 6.83 -72.13
CA TRP A 211 10.58 6.35 -73.21
C TRP A 211 9.58 7.41 -73.67
N LYS A 212 9.43 8.52 -72.91
CA LYS A 212 8.58 9.66 -73.26
C LYS A 212 9.32 10.79 -73.98
N SER A 213 10.64 10.75 -74.07
CA SER A 213 11.41 11.68 -74.92
C SER A 213 11.71 11.05 -76.29
N LYS A 214 10.70 10.97 -77.15
CA LYS A 214 10.86 10.93 -78.60
C LYS A 214 9.63 11.54 -79.25
#